data_AF-A0A951NX06-F1
#
_entry.id   AF-A0A951NX06-F1
#
_cell.length_a   1.000
_cell.length_b   1.000
_cell.length_c   1.000
_cell.angle_alpha   90.00
_cell.angle_beta   90.00
_cell.angle_gamma   90.00
#
_symmetry.space_group_name_H-M   'P 1'
#
loop_
_entity.id
_entity.type
_entity.pdbx_description
1 polymer ?
#
loop_
_entity_poly.entity_id
_entity_poly.type
_entity_poly.pdbx_seq_one_letter_code
_entity_poly.pdbx_strand_id
1 'polypeptide(L)' 'MIISDLNYIEVVSQEEVKGAAAFATAHASANAAGKYFASAHTSTGTVAFSFPYLNIAQSGSGSSSVAFG' A
#
# COMPACT_ATOMS: atom_id res chain seq x y z
N MET A 1 18.63 -15.56 51.08
CA MET A 1 17.76 -14.74 50.22
C MET A 1 17.59 -15.51 48.91
N ILE A 2 16.36 -15.94 48.65
CA ILE A 2 15.90 -16.60 47.40
C ILE A 2 15.75 -15.46 46.36
N ILE A 3 16.20 -15.58 45.11
CA ILE A 3 15.43 -16.01 43.92
C ILE A 3 16.47 -15.94 42.78
N SER A 4 16.99 -17.07 42.28
CA SER A 4 16.66 -17.64 40.97
C SER A 4 16.64 -16.64 39.80
N ASP A 5 17.82 -16.26 39.32
CA ASP A 5 18.02 -15.68 37.97
C ASP A 5 17.91 -16.76 36.88
N LEU A 6 16.79 -17.51 36.91
CA LEU A 6 16.41 -18.39 35.81
C LEU A 6 15.58 -17.58 34.82
N ASN A 7 16.08 -17.53 33.58
CA ASN A 7 15.27 -17.45 32.36
C ASN A 7 14.32 -16.25 32.23
N TYR A 8 14.86 -15.05 32.07
CA TYR A 8 14.17 -14.01 31.32
C TYR A 8 14.96 -13.58 30.09
N ILE A 9 15.41 -14.57 29.31
CA ILE A 9 15.52 -14.36 27.88
C ILE A 9 14.09 -14.51 27.38
N GLU A 10 13.36 -13.40 27.34
CA GLU A 10 12.18 -13.29 26.50
C GLU A 10 12.63 -13.68 25.09
N VAL A 11 12.41 -14.94 24.75
CA VAL A 11 12.21 -15.33 23.37
C VAL A 11 11.06 -14.46 22.92
N VAL A 12 11.37 -13.35 22.24
CA VAL A 12 10.41 -12.66 21.39
C VAL A 12 9.91 -13.76 20.48
N SER A 13 8.77 -14.34 20.84
CA SER A 13 8.09 -15.33 20.03
C SER A 13 7.98 -14.66 18.67
N GLN A 14 8.55 -15.30 17.65
CA GLN A 14 8.21 -14.99 16.27
C GLN A 14 6.71 -15.29 16.15
N GLU A 15 5.87 -14.35 16.58
CA GLU A 15 4.51 -14.27 16.11
C GLU A 15 4.66 -13.95 14.63
N GLU A 16 4.60 -15.01 13.84
CA GLU A 16 4.26 -14.97 12.44
C GLU A 16 2.96 -14.14 12.37
N VAL A 17 3.07 -12.84 12.06
CA VAL A 17 1.95 -11.90 12.02
C VAL A 17 0.99 -12.35 10.92
N LYS A 18 0.11 -13.30 11.25
CA LYS A 18 -0.97 -13.81 10.39
C LYS A 18 -2.15 -12.87 10.53
N GLY A 19 -2.14 -11.79 9.78
CA GLY A 19 -3.27 -10.84 9.80
C GLY A 19 -3.11 -9.58 8.98
N ALA A 20 -2.28 -9.57 7.95
CA ALA A 20 -2.15 -8.41 7.07
C ALA A 20 -2.68 -8.71 5.66
N ALA A 21 -3.42 -7.76 5.10
CA ALA A 21 -3.89 -7.79 3.72
C ALA A 21 -3.49 -6.50 3.02
N ALA A 22 -3.02 -6.61 1.79
CA ALA A 22 -2.68 -5.47 0.95
C ALA A 22 -3.42 -5.57 -0.39
N PHE A 23 -3.97 -4.45 -0.84
CA PHE A 23 -4.66 -4.31 -2.11
C PHE A 23 -4.00 -3.19 -2.92
N ALA A 24 -3.80 -3.45 -4.21
CA ALA A 24 -3.33 -2.46 -5.17
C ALA A 24 -4.32 -2.32 -6.31
N THR A 25 -4.53 -1.09 -6.78
CA THR A 25 -5.39 -0.77 -7.91
C THR A 25 -4.66 0.18 -8.86
N ALA A 26 -4.91 0.00 -10.15
CA ALA A 26 -4.44 0.89 -11.20
C ALA A 26 -5.57 1.17 -12.18
N HIS A 27 -5.72 2.43 -12.55
CA HIS A 27 -6.66 2.88 -13.56
C HIS A 27 -5.91 3.72 -14.59
N ALA A 28 -6.21 3.47 -15.87
CA ALA A 28 -5.68 4.24 -16.98
C ALA A 28 -6.81 4.56 -17.96
N SER A 29 -6.82 5.79 -18.46
CA SER A 29 -7.72 6.22 -19.51
C SER A 29 -6.98 7.07 -20.54
N ALA A 30 -7.44 6.98 -21.78
CA ALA A 30 -6.92 7.76 -22.89
C ALA A 30 -8.09 8.26 -23.72
N ASN A 31 -7.96 9.48 -24.24
CA ASN A 31 -8.95 10.10 -25.10
C ASN A 31 -8.24 10.77 -26.28
N ALA A 32 -8.82 10.66 -27.47
CA ALA A 32 -8.43 11.43 -28.64
C ALA A 32 -9.68 12.07 -29.24
N ALA A 33 -9.61 13.37 -29.52
CA ALA A 33 -10.69 14.13 -30.13
C ALA A 33 -10.20 14.75 -31.44
N GLY A 34 -10.69 14.23 -32.57
CA GLY A 34 -10.22 14.65 -33.89
C GLY A 34 -8.74 14.29 -34.14
N LYS A 35 -8.09 15.02 -35.03
CA LYS A 35 -6.69 14.76 -35.43
C LYS A 35 -5.64 15.49 -34.59
N TYR A 36 -6.07 16.40 -33.73
CA TYR A 36 -5.21 17.42 -33.12
C TYR A 36 -5.25 17.43 -31.59
N PHE A 37 -5.97 16.51 -30.96
CA PHE A 37 -6.04 16.43 -29.50
C PHE A 37 -5.90 15.00 -29.02
N ALA A 38 -4.99 14.79 -28.07
CA ALA A 38 -4.87 13.56 -27.32
C ALA A 38 -4.64 13.86 -25.84
N SER A 39 -5.22 13.05 -24.97
CA SER A 39 -4.96 13.08 -23.54
C SER A 39 -4.85 11.68 -22.95
N ALA A 40 -4.03 11.56 -21.92
CA ALA A 40 -3.87 10.34 -21.15
C ALA A 40 -3.87 10.66 -19.66
N HIS A 41 -4.45 9.75 -18.87
CA HIS A 41 -4.47 9.82 -17.43
C HIS A 41 -4.21 8.45 -16.82
N THR A 42 -3.36 8.41 -15.80
CA THR A 42 -3.05 7.22 -15.03
C THR A 42 -3.19 7.52 -13.55
N SER A 43 -3.76 6.59 -12.79
CA SER A 43 -3.90 6.67 -11.34
C SER A 43 -3.60 5.31 -10.72
N THR A 44 -2.77 5.29 -9.68
CA THR A 44 -2.39 4.09 -8.94
C THR A 44 -2.65 4.30 -7.45
N GLY A 45 -3.13 3.28 -6.77
CA GLY A 45 -3.39 3.32 -5.33
C GLY A 45 -3.05 1.99 -4.66
N THR A 46 -2.56 2.06 -3.43
CA THR A 46 -2.25 0.90 -2.59
C THR A 46 -2.81 1.12 -1.19
N VAL A 47 -3.42 0.08 -0.62
CA VAL A 47 -3.94 0.08 0.75
C VAL A 47 -3.45 -1.17 1.46
N ALA A 48 -2.93 -1.01 2.68
CA ALA A 48 -2.52 -2.10 3.54
C ALA A 48 -3.24 -2.04 4.89
N PHE A 49 -3.60 -3.20 5.40
CA PHE A 49 -4.26 -3.40 6.69
C PHE A 49 -3.44 -4.36 7.55
N SER A 50 -3.39 -4.14 8.86
CA SER A 50 -2.87 -5.10 9.83
C SER A 50 -3.79 -5.24 11.05
N PHE A 51 -3.88 -6.45 11.60
CA PHE A 51 -4.49 -6.78 12.90
C PHE A 51 -3.40 -7.12 13.93
N PRO A 52 -3.64 -7.08 15.26
CA PRO A 52 -4.92 -6.99 16.00
C PRO A 52 -5.43 -5.56 16.26
N TYR A 53 -4.56 -4.56 16.22
CA TYR A 53 -4.95 -3.15 16.25
C TYR A 53 -5.07 -2.69 14.81
N LEU A 54 -6.28 -2.32 14.37
CA LEU A 54 -6.53 -1.93 12.98
C LEU A 54 -5.62 -0.76 12.58
N ASN A 55 -4.51 -1.05 11.90
CA ASN A 55 -3.65 -0.04 11.29
C ASN A 55 -3.90 -0.04 9.78
N ILE A 56 -4.09 1.15 9.22
CA ILE A 56 -4.37 1.34 7.80
C ILE A 56 -3.30 2.26 7.24
N ALA A 57 -2.59 1.81 6.20
CA ALA A 57 -1.68 2.64 5.41
C ALA A 57 -2.20 2.77 3.98
N GLN A 58 -2.20 3.99 3.45
CA GLN A 58 -2.67 4.29 2.10
C GLN A 58 -1.61 5.13 1.37
N SER A 59 -1.41 4.83 0.09
CA SER A 59 -0.56 5.63 -0.80
C SER A 59 -1.13 5.60 -2.21
N GLY A 60 -1.00 6.70 -2.94
CA GLY A 60 -1.44 6.77 -4.32
C GLY A 60 -0.77 7.92 -5.07
N SER A 61 -0.74 7.80 -6.40
CA SER A 61 -0.18 8.79 -7.30
C SER A 61 -0.95 8.80 -8.60
N GLY A 62 -1.07 9.98 -9.21
CA GLY A 62 -1.66 10.14 -10.53
C GLY A 62 -0.78 10.99 -11.43
N SER A 63 -0.93 10.82 -12.73
CA SER A 63 -0.28 11.65 -13.73
C SER A 63 -1.18 11.82 -14.94
N SER A 64 -1.04 12.96 -15.62
CA SER A 64 -1.79 13.25 -16.84
C SER A 64 -0.89 13.97 -17.84
N SER A 65 -1.19 13.76 -19.11
CA SER A 65 -0.54 14.45 -20.21
C SER A 65 -1.56 14.83 -21.27
N VAL A 66 -1.35 15.98 -21.90
CA VAL A 66 -2.17 16.46 -23.02
C VAL A 66 -1.24 16.84 -24.18
N ALA A 67 -1.69 16.57 -25.40
CA ALA A 67 -1.01 16.93 -26.62
C ALA A 67 -1.97 17.63 -27.58
N PHE A 68 -1.47 18.69 -28.21
CA PHE A 68 -2.16 19.43 -29.26
C PHE A 68 -1.28 19.43 -30.52
N GLY A 69 -1.89 19.21 -31.68
CA GLY A 69 -1.21 19.15 -32.99
C GLY A 69 -1.71 20.21 -33.96
#